data_AF-A0A6N2E3Q8-F1
#
_entry.id   AF-A0A6N2E3Q8-F1
#
_cell.length_a   1.000
_cell.length_b   1.000
_cell.length_c   1.000
_cell.angle_alpha   90.00
_cell.angle_beta   90.00
_cell.angle_gamma   90.00
#
_symmetry.space_group_name_H-M   'P 1'
#
loop_
_entity.id
_entity.type
_entity.pdbx_description
1 polymer ?
#
loop_
_entity_poly.entity_id
_entity_poly.type
_entity_poly.pdbx_seq_one_letter_code
_entity_poly.pdbx_strand_id
1 'polypeptide(L)'
;MTFPGRNIALIARRDAGGTTFAFTGALAAMDPDWEATGPGVSTRPAWPPYTMTANGNEGVSSRLAITNYAIGYIEFGFARRLNLPMALIENRTGAFVAPRAGTGSVALAATAAAMPVDGRQVNFDPESPDAYPIVTYSFVLLPRNRAEPAVTEAMVGFFDFALSAEGQGVAEQIGYVPLPVPVAERARALLATVR
;
A
#
# COMPACT_ATOMS: atom_id res chain seq x y z
N MET A 1 25.74 -16.73 -9.00
CA MET A 1 25.22 -15.34 -9.10
C MET A 1 26.34 -14.40 -8.66
N THR A 2 26.70 -13.40 -9.47
CA THR A 2 27.78 -12.46 -9.14
C THR A 2 27.17 -11.10 -8.82
N PHE A 3 27.43 -10.58 -7.62
CA PHE A 3 26.95 -9.27 -7.20
C PHE A 3 28.03 -8.20 -7.40
N PRO A 4 27.67 -6.96 -7.77
CA PRO A 4 28.62 -5.95 -8.22
C PRO A 4 29.50 -5.31 -7.11
N GLY A 5 29.33 -5.68 -5.84
CA GLY A 5 30.14 -5.18 -4.72
C GLY A 5 30.08 -3.65 -4.54
N ARG A 6 28.95 -3.03 -4.90
CA ARG A 6 28.74 -1.58 -4.82
C ARG A 6 27.88 -1.21 -3.61
N ASN A 7 28.06 0.02 -3.13
CA ASN A 7 27.18 0.58 -2.11
C ASN A 7 25.76 0.71 -2.65
N ILE A 8 24.77 0.42 -1.80
CA ILE A 8 23.36 0.57 -2.13
C ILE A 8 22.93 2.00 -1.76
N ALA A 9 22.39 2.73 -2.73
CA ALA A 9 21.80 4.03 -2.49
C ALA A 9 20.36 3.88 -1.98
N LEU A 10 20.10 4.28 -0.74
CA LEU A 10 18.74 4.25 -0.18
C LEU A 10 17.94 5.47 -0.64
N ILE A 11 16.73 5.25 -1.16
CA ILE A 11 15.81 6.30 -1.57
C ILE A 11 14.46 6.10 -0.89
N ALA A 12 14.03 7.10 -0.11
CA ALA A 12 12.79 7.05 0.65
C ALA A 12 11.91 8.29 0.49
N ARG A 13 10.67 8.21 0.97
CA ARG A 13 9.76 9.35 1.01
C ARG A 13 10.20 10.36 2.08
N ARG A 14 10.15 11.65 1.73
CA ARG A 14 10.38 12.77 2.66
C ARG A 14 9.13 13.18 3.41
N ASP A 15 8.01 13.16 2.69
CA ASP A 15 6.68 13.50 3.17
C ASP A 15 5.99 12.29 3.82
N ALA A 16 5.02 12.55 4.69
CA ALA A 16 4.20 11.50 5.27
C ALA A 16 3.37 10.83 4.17
N GLY A 17 3.31 9.49 4.17
CA GLY A 17 2.55 8.77 3.15
C GLY A 17 2.18 7.36 3.54
N GLY A 18 1.02 6.91 3.02
CA GLY A 18 0.54 5.54 3.20
C GLY A 18 1.48 4.48 2.62
N THR A 19 2.20 4.79 1.52
CA THR A 19 3.23 3.89 0.98
C THR A 19 4.35 3.63 1.98
N THR A 20 4.79 4.66 2.71
CA THR A 20 5.81 4.50 3.77
C THR A 20 5.26 3.69 4.93
N PHE A 21 4.01 3.94 5.32
CA PHE A 21 3.36 3.18 6.39
C PHE A 21 3.21 1.70 6.04
N ALA A 22 2.79 1.37 4.81
CA ALA A 22 2.69 -0.01 4.34
C ALA A 22 4.06 -0.70 4.28
N PHE A 23 5.08 0.00 3.75
CA PHE A 23 6.44 -0.52 3.66
C PHE A 23 7.05 -0.80 5.03
N THR A 24 7.04 0.20 5.93
CA THR A 24 7.61 0.04 7.28
C THR A 24 6.83 -0.95 8.14
N GLY A 25 5.50 -1.00 7.98
CA GLY A 25 4.67 -2.01 8.63
C GLY A 25 5.01 -3.43 8.20
N ALA A 26 5.23 -3.66 6.90
CA ALA A 26 5.68 -4.97 6.41
C ALA A 26 7.08 -5.32 6.93
N LEU A 27 8.03 -4.37 6.95
CA LEU A 27 9.36 -4.60 7.52
C LEU A 27 9.31 -4.96 9.00
N ALA A 28 8.47 -4.29 9.80
CA ALA A 28 8.28 -4.63 11.21
C ALA A 28 7.66 -6.02 11.42
N ALA A 29 6.83 -6.48 10.49
CA ALA A 29 6.28 -7.84 10.53
C ALA A 29 7.32 -8.92 10.16
N MET A 30 8.25 -8.59 9.25
CA MET A 30 9.31 -9.49 8.79
C MET A 30 10.50 -9.56 9.74
N ASP A 31 10.86 -8.43 10.37
CA ASP A 31 12.05 -8.28 11.19
C ASP A 31 11.73 -7.53 12.50
N PRO A 32 11.71 -8.24 13.65
CA PRO A 32 11.50 -7.61 14.95
C PRO A 32 12.49 -6.50 15.29
N ASP A 33 13.72 -6.55 14.76
CA ASP A 33 14.74 -5.52 15.03
C ASP A 33 14.39 -4.18 14.38
N TRP A 34 13.55 -4.19 13.33
CA TRP A 34 13.02 -2.98 12.70
C TRP A 34 12.26 -2.08 13.69
N GLU A 35 11.46 -2.70 14.55
CA GLU A 35 10.69 -2.00 15.58
C GLU A 35 11.54 -1.74 16.84
N ALA A 36 12.38 -2.70 17.22
CA ALA A 36 13.16 -2.61 18.46
C ALA A 36 14.30 -1.59 18.38
N THR A 37 14.98 -1.50 17.24
CA THR A 37 16.19 -0.67 17.06
C THR A 37 16.21 0.14 15.77
N GLY A 38 15.34 -0.20 14.81
CA GLY A 38 15.21 0.48 13.55
C GLY A 38 14.27 1.69 13.59
N PRO A 39 13.84 2.16 12.40
CA PRO A 39 12.96 3.33 12.28
C PRO A 39 11.51 3.10 12.74
N GLY A 40 11.12 1.84 13.01
CA GLY A 40 9.76 1.45 13.39
C GLY A 40 8.70 1.67 12.31
N VAL A 41 7.44 1.37 12.65
CA VAL A 41 6.29 1.63 11.78
C VAL A 41 5.89 3.10 11.82
N SER A 42 5.97 3.79 10.68
CA SER A 42 5.63 5.22 10.62
C SER A 42 5.21 5.65 9.22
N THR A 43 4.36 6.68 9.15
CA THR A 43 4.09 7.38 7.88
C THR A 43 5.28 8.25 7.45
N ARG A 44 6.15 8.63 8.39
CA ARG A 44 7.32 9.49 8.19
C ARG A 44 8.44 9.12 9.20
N PRO A 45 9.11 7.98 9.03
CA PRO A 45 10.17 7.53 9.92
C PRO A 45 11.41 8.42 9.78
N ALA A 46 12.23 8.43 10.83
CA ALA A 46 13.54 9.11 10.82
C ALA A 46 14.56 8.23 10.10
N TRP A 47 14.64 8.35 8.78
CA TRP A 47 15.60 7.63 7.97
C TRP A 47 17.05 7.97 8.35
N PRO A 48 18.01 7.02 8.20
CA PRO A 48 19.42 7.31 8.40
C PRO A 48 19.89 8.52 7.56
N PRO A 49 20.81 9.35 8.06
CA PRO A 49 21.20 10.61 7.40
C PRO A 49 21.71 10.48 5.96
N TYR A 50 22.22 9.31 5.57
CA TYR A 50 22.70 9.01 4.22
C TYR A 50 21.58 8.61 3.24
N THR A 51 20.33 8.52 3.70
CA THR A 51 19.18 8.18 2.86
C THR A 51 18.78 9.37 2.00
N MET A 52 18.74 9.18 0.69
CA MET A 52 18.19 10.19 -0.22
C MET A 52 16.68 10.26 -0.05
N THR A 53 16.12 11.47 0.00
CA THR A 53 14.67 11.62 0.16
C THR A 53 14.03 12.45 -0.97
N ALA A 54 12.77 12.15 -1.27
CA ALA A 54 11.97 12.85 -2.27
C ALA A 54 10.50 12.92 -1.86
N ASN A 55 9.75 13.88 -2.41
CA ASN A 55 8.31 13.98 -2.18
C ASN A 55 7.54 13.04 -3.12
N GLY A 56 6.52 12.37 -2.58
CA GLY A 56 5.60 11.56 -3.37
C GLY A 56 6.24 10.34 -4.04
N ASN A 57 5.40 9.51 -4.68
CA ASN A 57 5.90 8.41 -5.52
C ASN A 57 6.68 8.95 -6.72
N GLU A 58 6.24 10.06 -7.30
CA GLU A 58 6.90 10.69 -8.45
C GLU A 58 8.36 11.04 -8.14
N GLY A 59 8.62 11.79 -7.07
CA GLY A 59 9.98 12.18 -6.71
C GLY A 59 10.88 10.99 -6.38
N VAL A 60 10.35 9.97 -5.67
CA VAL A 60 11.12 8.75 -5.37
C VAL A 60 11.42 7.97 -6.64
N SER A 61 10.43 7.77 -7.51
CA SER A 61 10.58 7.05 -8.78
C SER A 61 11.57 7.73 -9.74
N SER A 62 11.53 9.06 -9.84
CA SER A 62 12.48 9.82 -10.66
C SER A 62 13.91 9.68 -10.17
N ARG A 63 14.13 9.62 -8.84
CA ARG A 63 15.47 9.37 -8.29
C ARG A 63 15.91 7.92 -8.50
N LEU A 64 15.02 6.95 -8.34
CA LEU A 64 15.30 5.53 -8.61
C LEU A 64 15.74 5.32 -10.06
N ALA A 65 15.10 6.01 -11.01
CA ALA A 65 15.40 5.87 -12.44
C ALA A 65 16.81 6.36 -12.82
N ILE A 66 17.38 7.33 -12.09
CA ILE A 66 18.67 7.96 -12.44
C ILE A 66 19.82 7.56 -11.51
N THR A 67 19.53 6.87 -10.40
CA THR A 67 20.53 6.53 -9.38
C THR A 67 20.94 5.08 -9.53
N ASN A 68 22.18 4.85 -9.95
CA ASN A 68 22.73 3.50 -10.05
C ASN A 68 22.78 2.83 -8.67
N TYR A 69 22.52 1.52 -8.64
CA TYR A 69 22.57 0.69 -7.43
C TYR A 69 21.63 1.18 -6.32
N ALA A 70 20.49 1.79 -6.70
CA ALA A 70 19.51 2.29 -5.74
C ALA A 70 18.47 1.24 -5.35
N ILE A 71 17.99 1.35 -4.11
CA ILE A 71 16.79 0.67 -3.62
C ILE A 71 15.86 1.70 -2.99
N GLY A 72 14.57 1.50 -3.18
CA GLY A 72 13.53 2.32 -2.58
C GLY A 72 12.18 1.65 -2.72
N TYR A 73 11.14 2.33 -2.26
CA TYR A 73 9.77 1.83 -2.29
C TYR A 73 8.85 2.86 -2.94
N ILE A 74 7.96 2.38 -3.81
CA ILE A 74 6.94 3.16 -4.49
C ILE A 74 5.66 2.32 -4.63
N GLU A 75 4.55 3.00 -4.88
CA GLU A 75 3.28 2.35 -5.20
C GLU A 75 3.37 1.55 -6.52
N PHE A 76 2.68 0.41 -6.57
CA PHE A 76 2.77 -0.57 -7.66
C PHE A 76 2.34 -0.02 -9.02
N GLY A 77 1.24 0.73 -9.08
CA GLY A 77 0.80 1.44 -10.27
C GLY A 77 1.82 2.45 -10.80
N PHE A 78 2.53 3.18 -9.92
CA PHE A 78 3.66 4.03 -10.33
C PHE A 78 4.80 3.23 -10.94
N ALA A 79 5.23 2.14 -10.30
CA ALA A 79 6.28 1.28 -10.83
C ALA A 79 5.92 0.72 -12.22
N ARG A 80 4.66 0.26 -12.39
CA ARG A 80 4.15 -0.23 -13.68
C ARG A 80 4.14 0.84 -14.76
N ARG A 81 3.61 2.02 -14.48
CA ARG A 81 3.54 3.12 -15.47
C ARG A 81 4.93 3.56 -15.94
N LEU A 82 5.92 3.49 -15.06
CA LEU A 82 7.30 3.91 -15.34
C LEU A 82 8.21 2.75 -15.77
N ASN A 83 7.67 1.53 -15.91
CA ASN A 83 8.43 0.31 -16.20
C ASN A 83 9.64 0.11 -15.27
N LEU A 84 9.49 0.45 -13.99
CA LEU A 84 10.54 0.26 -12.99
C LEU A 84 10.57 -1.20 -12.54
N PRO A 85 11.75 -1.82 -12.40
CA PRO A 85 11.87 -3.16 -11.89
C PRO A 85 11.42 -3.22 -10.42
N MET A 86 10.65 -4.24 -10.09
CA MET A 86 10.19 -4.51 -8.72
C MET A 86 10.76 -5.85 -8.25
N ALA A 87 11.15 -5.92 -6.98
CA ALA A 87 11.73 -7.12 -6.40
C ALA A 87 10.65 -8.19 -6.15
N LEU A 88 11.07 -9.46 -6.20
CA LEU A 88 10.34 -10.54 -5.56
C LEU A 88 10.64 -10.44 -4.07
N ILE A 89 9.60 -10.50 -3.23
CA ILE A 89 9.76 -10.43 -1.77
C ILE A 89 9.38 -11.77 -1.18
N GLU A 90 10.21 -12.29 -0.28
CA GLU A 90 9.88 -13.45 0.53
C GLU A 90 8.70 -13.10 1.44
N ASN A 91 7.61 -13.87 1.36
CA ASN A 91 6.48 -13.71 2.25
C ASN A 91 6.66 -14.58 3.51
N ARG A 92 5.74 -14.42 4.46
CA ARG A 92 5.71 -15.19 5.72
C ARG A 92 5.82 -16.71 5.61
N THR A 93 5.50 -17.29 4.44
CA THR A 93 5.58 -18.75 4.21
C THR A 93 6.92 -19.20 3.61
N GLY A 94 7.84 -18.27 3.36
CA GLY A 94 9.14 -18.53 2.71
C GLY A 94 9.09 -18.51 1.18
N ALA A 95 7.98 -18.11 0.56
CA ALA A 95 7.84 -18.03 -0.88
C ALA A 95 8.24 -16.65 -1.40
N PHE A 96 9.09 -16.61 -2.44
CA PHE A 96 9.44 -15.36 -3.14
C PHE A 96 8.34 -15.01 -4.15
N VAL A 97 7.56 -13.97 -3.84
CA VAL A 97 6.37 -13.60 -4.61
C VAL A 97 6.61 -12.29 -5.37
N ALA A 98 6.26 -12.27 -6.65
CA ALA A 98 6.30 -11.06 -7.48
C ALA A 98 5.04 -10.19 -7.23
N PRO A 99 5.15 -8.86 -7.28
CA PRO A 99 3.99 -7.99 -7.19
C PRO A 99 3.17 -8.06 -8.48
N ARG A 100 1.91 -8.48 -8.37
CA ARG A 100 0.90 -8.49 -9.45
C ARG A 100 -0.49 -8.36 -8.85
N ALA A 101 -1.49 -8.02 -9.67
CA ALA A 101 -2.87 -7.89 -9.21
C ALA A 101 -3.33 -9.15 -8.45
N GLY A 102 -3.11 -10.35 -9.02
CA GLY A 102 -3.49 -11.61 -8.37
C GLY A 102 -2.84 -11.86 -7.00
N THR A 103 -1.55 -11.55 -6.82
CA THR A 103 -0.86 -11.75 -5.54
C THR A 103 -1.27 -10.70 -4.50
N GLY A 104 -1.64 -9.51 -4.96
CA GLY A 104 -2.30 -8.49 -4.14
C GLY A 104 -3.70 -8.90 -3.69
N SER A 105 -4.52 -9.44 -4.59
CA SER A 105 -5.86 -9.92 -4.26
C SER A 105 -5.83 -11.08 -3.26
N VAL A 106 -4.89 -12.02 -3.40
CA VAL A 106 -4.68 -13.11 -2.44
C VAL A 106 -4.30 -12.55 -1.05
N ALA A 107 -3.38 -11.58 -1.01
CA ALA A 107 -2.98 -10.94 0.24
C ALA A 107 -4.16 -10.27 0.96
N LEU A 108 -5.05 -9.56 0.24
CA LEU A 108 -6.24 -8.95 0.84
C LEU A 108 -7.28 -9.99 1.28
N ALA A 109 -7.49 -11.03 0.48
CA ALA A 109 -8.44 -12.09 0.79
C ALA A 109 -8.08 -12.84 2.08
N ALA A 110 -6.78 -13.03 2.35
CA ALA A 110 -6.29 -13.71 3.54
C ALA A 110 -6.74 -13.07 4.87
N THR A 111 -7.02 -11.76 4.88
CA THR A 111 -7.41 -11.03 6.10
C THR A 111 -8.81 -10.43 6.03
N ALA A 112 -9.50 -10.52 4.89
CA ALA A 112 -10.81 -9.91 4.65
C ALA A 112 -11.89 -10.31 5.68
N ALA A 113 -11.90 -11.55 6.14
CA ALA A 113 -12.88 -12.04 7.11
C ALA A 113 -12.73 -11.39 8.50
N ALA A 114 -11.53 -10.89 8.83
CA ALA A 114 -11.22 -10.23 10.08
C ALA A 114 -11.41 -8.69 10.02
N MET A 115 -12.03 -8.17 8.96
CA MET A 115 -12.23 -6.72 8.78
C MET A 115 -13.02 -6.12 9.95
N PRO A 116 -12.42 -5.19 10.73
CA PRO A 116 -13.06 -4.58 11.90
C PRO A 116 -14.31 -3.76 11.54
N VAL A 117 -15.14 -3.52 12.55
CA VAL A 117 -16.41 -2.79 12.37
C VAL A 117 -16.24 -1.36 11.87
N ASP A 118 -15.10 -0.75 12.19
CA ASP A 118 -14.72 0.60 11.79
C ASP A 118 -13.88 0.63 10.49
N GLY A 119 -13.64 -0.53 9.88
CA GLY A 119 -12.89 -0.68 8.62
C GLY A 119 -11.38 -0.46 8.75
N ARG A 120 -10.84 -0.29 9.96
CA ARG A 120 -9.41 0.01 10.18
C ARG A 120 -8.58 -1.26 10.29
N GLN A 121 -8.28 -1.89 9.16
CA GLN A 121 -7.41 -3.06 9.08
C GLN A 121 -6.07 -2.75 8.42
N VAL A 122 -4.97 -3.19 9.02
CA VAL A 122 -3.65 -3.24 8.37
C VAL A 122 -3.35 -4.67 7.95
N ASN A 123 -2.67 -4.84 6.82
CA ASN A 123 -2.38 -6.15 6.23
C ASN A 123 -0.88 -6.34 6.02
N PHE A 124 -0.12 -6.33 7.12
CA PHE A 124 1.32 -6.52 7.06
C PHE A 124 1.66 -8.01 6.98
N ASP A 125 2.31 -8.43 5.89
CA ASP A 125 2.80 -9.79 5.65
C ASP A 125 1.80 -10.92 6.00
N PRO A 126 0.65 -10.98 5.28
CA PRO A 126 -0.37 -11.99 5.54
C PRO A 126 0.14 -13.40 5.26
N GLU A 127 -0.31 -14.35 6.07
CA GLU A 127 0.07 -15.76 5.96
C GLU A 127 -0.63 -16.46 4.78
N SER A 128 -0.02 -16.39 3.60
CA SER A 128 -0.47 -17.11 2.40
C SER A 128 0.67 -17.30 1.41
N PRO A 129 0.86 -18.52 0.83
CA PRO A 129 1.99 -18.82 -0.05
C PRO A 129 2.03 -17.99 -1.33
N ASP A 130 0.87 -17.59 -1.82
CA ASP A 130 0.74 -16.78 -3.05
C ASP A 130 0.52 -15.28 -2.76
N ALA A 131 0.59 -14.84 -1.51
CA ALA A 131 0.42 -13.43 -1.16
C ALA A 131 1.71 -12.66 -1.39
N TYR A 132 1.60 -11.49 -2.03
CA TYR A 132 2.65 -10.48 -1.96
C TYR A 132 2.60 -9.83 -0.58
N PRO A 133 3.72 -9.69 0.14
CA PRO A 133 3.68 -9.38 1.57
C PRO A 133 3.49 -7.90 1.91
N ILE A 134 3.61 -7.00 0.92
CA ILE A 134 3.46 -5.54 1.10
C ILE A 134 2.20 -5.07 0.36
N VAL A 135 1.04 -5.23 0.99
CA VAL A 135 -0.27 -4.86 0.42
C VAL A 135 -1.07 -4.13 1.49
N THR A 136 -1.80 -3.07 1.11
CA THR A 136 -2.60 -2.28 2.04
C THR A 136 -3.89 -1.80 1.40
N TYR A 137 -4.83 -1.36 2.22
CA TYR A 137 -6.05 -0.69 1.76
C TYR A 137 -5.81 0.81 1.53
N SER A 138 -6.50 1.36 0.54
CA SER A 138 -6.69 2.81 0.44
C SER A 138 -7.84 3.22 1.36
N PHE A 139 -7.55 4.11 2.31
CA PHE A 139 -8.55 4.62 3.24
C PHE A 139 -9.12 5.94 2.75
N VAL A 140 -10.45 6.04 2.79
CA VAL A 140 -11.18 7.28 2.56
C VAL A 140 -11.62 7.82 3.91
N LEU A 141 -11.19 9.05 4.24
CA LEU A 141 -11.61 9.74 5.45
C LEU A 141 -12.73 10.71 5.09
N LEU A 142 -13.95 10.38 5.51
CA LEU A 142 -15.13 11.21 5.28
C LEU A 142 -15.57 11.91 6.57
N PRO A 143 -15.87 13.22 6.53
CA PRO A 143 -16.47 13.89 7.67
C PRO A 143 -17.87 13.31 7.92
N ARG A 144 -18.17 12.96 9.18
CA ARG A 144 -19.53 12.56 9.59
C ARG A 144 -20.49 13.73 9.74
N ASN A 145 -19.94 14.94 9.87
CA ASN A 145 -20.70 16.16 10.13
C ASN A 145 -20.71 17.06 8.89
N ARG A 146 -21.93 17.44 8.53
CA ARG A 146 -22.46 18.21 7.40
C ARG A 146 -21.47 19.08 6.61
N ALA A 147 -21.25 18.67 5.36
CA ALA A 147 -21.19 19.61 4.25
C ALA A 147 -22.63 20.03 3.86
N GLU A 148 -22.78 20.89 2.85
CA GLU A 148 -24.09 21.15 2.25
C GLU A 148 -24.72 19.82 1.77
N PRO A 149 -26.04 19.60 1.92
CA PRO A 149 -26.67 18.31 1.60
C PRO A 149 -26.35 17.79 0.19
N ALA A 150 -26.29 18.68 -0.80
CA ALA A 150 -25.92 18.32 -2.17
C ALA A 150 -24.48 17.80 -2.29
N VAL A 151 -23.55 18.35 -1.50
CA VAL A 151 -22.16 17.89 -1.45
C VAL A 151 -22.08 16.52 -0.80
N THR A 152 -22.82 16.30 0.30
CA THR A 152 -22.88 14.98 0.95
C THR A 152 -23.44 13.93 0.01
N GLU A 153 -24.55 14.23 -0.68
CA GLU A 153 -25.18 13.31 -1.64
C GLU A 153 -24.24 12.94 -2.79
N ALA A 154 -23.59 13.93 -3.40
CA ALA A 154 -22.61 13.69 -4.47
C ALA A 154 -21.41 12.85 -3.99
N MET A 155 -20.91 13.13 -2.80
CA MET A 155 -19.79 12.40 -2.20
C MET A 155 -20.17 10.94 -1.89
N VAL A 156 -21.33 10.72 -1.26
CA VAL A 156 -21.84 9.36 -0.97
C VAL A 156 -22.09 8.60 -2.27
N GLY A 157 -22.72 9.23 -3.27
CA GLY A 157 -22.96 8.62 -4.58
C GLY A 157 -21.66 8.22 -5.30
N PHE A 158 -20.62 9.08 -5.26
CA PHE A 158 -19.32 8.75 -5.83
C PHE A 158 -18.67 7.53 -5.18
N PHE A 159 -18.66 7.46 -3.85
CA PHE A 159 -18.05 6.32 -3.15
C PHE A 159 -18.89 5.04 -3.25
N ASP A 160 -20.22 5.13 -3.33
CA ASP A 160 -21.07 3.97 -3.58
C ASP A 160 -20.82 3.38 -4.98
N PHE A 161 -20.67 4.25 -6.00
CA PHE A 161 -20.21 3.88 -7.33
C PHE A 161 -18.82 3.25 -7.29
N ALA A 162 -17.85 3.88 -6.62
CA ALA A 162 -16.50 3.33 -6.51
C ALA A 162 -16.47 1.95 -5.85
N LEU A 163 -17.36 1.70 -4.88
CA LEU A 163 -17.52 0.40 -4.19
C LEU A 163 -18.42 -0.58 -4.95
N SER A 164 -18.99 -0.21 -6.10
CA SER A 164 -19.81 -1.09 -6.94
C SER A 164 -18.95 -2.04 -7.76
N ALA A 165 -19.56 -3.08 -8.34
CA ALA A 165 -18.87 -3.97 -9.27
C ALA A 165 -18.26 -3.21 -10.47
N GLU A 166 -18.95 -2.17 -10.95
CA GLU A 166 -18.46 -1.33 -12.04
C GLU A 166 -17.24 -0.50 -11.61
N GLY A 167 -17.32 0.18 -10.46
CA GLY A 167 -16.22 0.97 -9.92
C GLY A 167 -15.00 0.12 -9.51
N GLN A 168 -15.22 -1.08 -8.99
CA GLN A 168 -14.14 -2.02 -8.69
C GLN A 168 -13.51 -2.60 -9.96
N GLY A 169 -14.27 -2.72 -11.05
CA GLY A 169 -13.80 -3.21 -12.35
C GLY A 169 -12.69 -2.36 -13.01
N VAL A 170 -12.54 -1.09 -12.60
CA VAL A 170 -11.47 -0.22 -13.13
C VAL A 170 -10.15 -0.31 -12.35
N ALA A 171 -10.15 -0.96 -11.17
CA ALA A 171 -9.01 -0.95 -10.24
C ALA A 171 -7.70 -1.47 -10.89
N GLU A 172 -7.76 -2.60 -11.59
CA GLU A 172 -6.57 -3.22 -12.18
C GLU A 172 -5.90 -2.38 -13.27
N GLN A 173 -6.71 -1.58 -13.97
CA GLN A 173 -6.24 -0.70 -15.05
C GLN A 173 -5.34 0.42 -14.51
N ILE A 174 -5.59 0.86 -13.28
CA ILE A 174 -4.82 1.92 -12.60
C ILE A 174 -3.80 1.38 -11.61
N GLY A 175 -3.60 0.06 -11.55
CA GLY A 175 -2.60 -0.59 -10.70
C GLY A 175 -3.09 -0.95 -9.29
N TYR A 176 -4.40 -0.92 -9.05
CA TYR A 176 -5.02 -1.38 -7.81
C TYR A 176 -5.60 -2.79 -7.98
N VAL A 177 -6.05 -3.38 -6.87
CA VAL A 177 -6.80 -4.63 -6.87
C VAL A 177 -8.22 -4.36 -6.37
N PRO A 178 -9.23 -5.08 -6.88
CA PRO A 178 -10.58 -5.01 -6.33
C PRO A 178 -10.61 -5.41 -4.86
N LEU A 179 -11.49 -4.76 -4.08
CA LEU A 179 -11.74 -5.12 -2.70
C LEU A 179 -12.40 -6.51 -2.61
N PRO A 180 -12.00 -7.36 -1.65
CA PRO A 180 -12.77 -8.55 -1.31
C PRO A 180 -14.21 -8.19 -0.93
N VAL A 181 -15.18 -9.05 -1.28
CA VAL A 181 -16.61 -8.80 -1.04
C VAL A 181 -16.92 -8.38 0.43
N PRO A 182 -16.42 -9.07 1.47
CA PRO A 182 -16.70 -8.67 2.86
C PRO A 182 -16.17 -7.27 3.20
N VAL A 183 -15.09 -6.84 2.55
CA VAL A 183 -14.49 -5.52 2.75
C VAL A 183 -15.31 -4.44 2.05
N ALA A 184 -15.76 -4.69 0.82
CA ALA A 184 -16.63 -3.77 0.09
C ALA A 184 -17.97 -3.57 0.83
N GLU A 185 -18.56 -4.64 1.35
CA GLU A 185 -19.77 -4.59 2.17
C GLU A 185 -19.56 -3.77 3.45
N ARG A 186 -18.44 -4.00 4.16
CA ARG A 186 -18.07 -3.20 5.33
C ARG A 186 -17.92 -1.71 4.99
N ALA A 187 -17.24 -1.39 3.89
CA ALA A 187 -17.04 -0.02 3.44
C ALA A 187 -18.38 0.66 3.09
N ARG A 188 -19.29 -0.04 2.42
CA ARG A 188 -20.66 0.45 2.13
C ARG A 188 -21.46 0.70 3.41
N ALA A 189 -21.36 -0.19 4.39
CA ALA A 189 -22.02 -0.01 5.68
C ALA A 189 -21.51 1.24 6.43
N LEU A 190 -20.20 1.52 6.38
CA LEU A 190 -19.61 2.73 6.93
C LEU A 190 -20.05 3.99 6.16
N LEU A 191 -20.08 3.92 4.83
CA LEU A 191 -20.52 5.01 3.96
C LEU A 191 -21.97 5.44 4.27
N ALA A 192 -22.86 4.48 4.54
CA ALA A 192 -24.25 4.73 4.92
C ALA A 192 -24.41 5.50 6.26
N THR A 193 -23.34 5.63 7.06
CA THR A 193 -23.35 6.43 8.29
C THR A 193 -23.04 7.92 8.05
N VAL A 194 -22.58 8.28 6.85
CA VAL A 194 -22.31 9.65 6.45
C VAL A 194 -23.64 10.32 6.09
N ARG A 195 -23.93 11.47 6.69
CA ARG A 195 -25.20 12.20 6.59
C ARG A 195 -25.00 13.67 6.27
#